data_AF-A0AAP5JUX2-F1
#
_entry.id   AF-A0AAP5JUX2-F1
#
_cell.length_a   1.000
_cell.length_b   1.000
_cell.length_c   1.000
_cell.angle_alpha   90.00
_cell.angle_beta   90.00
_cell.angle_gamma   90.00
#
_symmetry.space_group_name_H-M   'P 1'
#
loop_
_entity.id
_entity.type
_entity.pdbx_description
1 polymer ?
#
loop_
_entity_poly.entity_id
_entity_poly.type
_entity_poly.pdbx_seq_one_letter_code
_entity_poly.pdbx_strand_id
1 'polypeptide(L)'
;MPRSKQLNNLALKAKFGCKASLWEFRSVFIDKIHEMSNKNWYRIRSEERFEESCFSRIDYVVRTFSPEKGDVYKLVMWNLRELLKQHRKRFSAKPKVLYMSNTVGESGAELGTQIIDDSASAIIDEKLMVNEKIALLAKGDPRKEMILKLWACGINETKHIARVLAKNCGGNISSHRIYTHRFRARCRKALA
;
A
#
# COMPACT_ATOMS: atom_id res chain seq x y z
N MET A 1 -15.11 -14.27 23.32
CA MET A 1 -14.32 -13.09 22.87
C MET A 1 -13.69 -12.36 24.07
N PRO A 2 -12.49 -12.74 24.52
CA PRO A 2 -11.83 -12.14 25.71
C PRO A 2 -11.11 -10.81 25.44
N ARG A 3 -10.65 -10.57 24.19
CA ARG A 3 -9.80 -9.42 23.81
C ARG A 3 -10.47 -8.05 23.94
N SER A 4 -11.78 -7.93 23.68
CA SER A 4 -12.45 -6.60 23.72
C SER A 4 -12.62 -6.08 25.15
N LYS A 5 -12.94 -6.95 26.11
CA LYS A 5 -13.04 -6.57 27.54
C LYS A 5 -11.69 -6.14 28.09
N GLN A 6 -10.62 -6.86 27.75
CA GLN A 6 -9.25 -6.49 28.13
C GLN A 6 -8.85 -5.12 27.56
N LEU A 7 -9.16 -4.87 26.28
CA LEU A 7 -8.85 -3.61 25.64
C LEU A 7 -9.66 -2.43 26.21
N ASN A 8 -10.92 -2.65 26.55
CA ASN A 8 -11.75 -1.67 27.26
C ASN A 8 -11.16 -1.33 28.64
N ASN A 9 -10.68 -2.33 29.38
CA ASN A 9 -10.03 -2.10 30.68
C ASN A 9 -8.71 -1.34 30.53
N LEU A 10 -7.91 -1.63 29.49
CA LEU A 10 -6.71 -0.86 29.18
C LEU A 10 -7.03 0.60 28.84
N ALA A 11 -8.07 0.84 28.04
CA ALA A 11 -8.53 2.20 27.72
C ALA A 11 -8.97 2.97 28.98
N LEU A 12 -9.66 2.31 29.92
CA LEU A 12 -10.03 2.93 31.19
C LEU A 12 -8.81 3.30 32.04
N LYS A 13 -7.86 2.37 32.22
CA LYS A 13 -6.62 2.65 32.96
C LYS A 13 -5.83 3.79 32.32
N ALA A 14 -5.75 3.81 30.99
CA ALA A 14 -5.10 4.87 30.23
C ALA A 14 -5.82 6.23 30.40
N LYS A 15 -7.15 6.23 30.41
CA LYS A 15 -7.97 7.44 30.66
C LYS A 15 -7.69 8.04 32.04
N PHE A 16 -7.50 7.21 33.06
CA PHE A 16 -7.14 7.65 34.41
C PHE A 16 -5.64 8.00 34.59
N GLY A 17 -4.87 8.09 33.49
CA GLY A 17 -3.50 8.61 33.50
C GLY A 17 -2.40 7.55 33.55
N CYS A 18 -2.72 6.25 33.48
CA CYS A 18 -1.69 5.21 33.39
C CYS A 18 -1.00 5.23 32.01
N LYS A 19 0.21 5.81 31.96
CA LYS A 19 1.03 5.90 30.74
C LYS A 19 1.37 4.52 30.15
N ALA A 20 1.61 3.52 31.00
CA ALA A 20 1.92 2.15 30.57
C ALA A 20 0.72 1.53 29.82
N SER A 21 -0.49 1.64 30.40
CA SER A 21 -1.71 1.16 29.74
C SER A 21 -2.03 1.93 28.45
N LEU A 22 -1.69 3.22 28.36
CA LEU A 22 -1.83 3.98 27.12
C LEU A 22 -0.90 3.45 26.03
N TRP A 23 0.36 3.16 26.36
CA TRP A 23 1.33 2.62 25.41
C TRP A 23 0.94 1.22 24.94
N GLU A 24 0.56 0.33 25.87
CA GLU A 24 0.04 -1.00 25.55
C GLU A 24 -1.19 -0.90 24.64
N PHE A 25 -2.13 0.00 24.95
CA PHE A 25 -3.31 0.23 24.12
C PHE A 25 -2.94 0.68 22.69
N ARG A 26 -2.03 1.65 22.56
CA ARG A 26 -1.56 2.13 21.24
C ARG A 26 -0.89 1.01 20.44
N SER A 27 -0.09 0.17 21.10
CA SER A 27 0.68 -0.90 20.45
C SER A 27 -0.19 -1.83 19.62
N VAL A 28 -1.42 -2.11 20.09
CA VAL A 28 -2.42 -2.94 19.40
C VAL A 28 -2.78 -2.41 18.02
N PHE A 29 -2.67 -1.09 17.81
CA PHE A 29 -3.07 -0.43 16.56
C PHE A 29 -1.90 -0.09 15.64
N ILE A 30 -0.64 -0.23 16.08
CA ILE A 30 0.55 0.16 15.31
C ILE A 30 0.58 -0.54 13.95
N ASP A 31 0.49 -1.88 13.95
CA ASP A 31 0.51 -2.66 12.71
C ASP A 31 -0.64 -2.26 11.79
N LYS A 32 -1.81 -1.95 12.36
CA LYS A 32 -2.98 -1.57 11.57
C LYS A 32 -2.83 -0.19 10.95
N ILE A 33 -2.25 0.76 11.68
CA ILE A 33 -1.95 2.11 11.18
C ILE A 33 -0.95 2.02 10.03
N HIS A 34 0.14 1.27 10.19
CA HIS A 34 1.13 1.08 9.13
C HIS A 34 0.54 0.36 7.91
N GLU A 35 -0.31 -0.66 8.12
CA GLU A 35 -1.04 -1.32 7.04
C GLU A 35 -1.95 -0.32 6.30
N MET A 36 -2.69 0.53 7.02
CA MET A 36 -3.57 1.55 6.42
C MET A 36 -2.78 2.60 5.65
N SER A 37 -1.67 3.08 6.22
CA SER A 37 -0.73 4.02 5.62
C SER A 37 -0.17 3.45 4.32
N ASN A 38 0.38 2.23 4.37
CA ASN A 38 0.94 1.54 3.21
C ASN A 38 -0.11 1.09 2.18
N LYS A 39 -1.36 0.85 2.55
CA LYS A 39 -2.42 0.58 1.56
C LYS A 39 -2.93 1.83 0.86
N ASN A 40 -2.81 3.00 1.51
CA ASN A 40 -3.39 4.25 1.02
C ASN A 40 -2.36 5.33 0.70
N TRP A 41 -1.06 5.02 0.74
CA TRP A 41 0.04 5.97 0.54
C TRP A 41 -0.15 6.86 -0.71
N TYR A 42 -0.66 6.29 -1.81
CA TYR A 42 -0.88 7.02 -3.06
C TYR A 42 -2.06 8.00 -2.97
N ARG A 43 -3.02 7.72 -2.09
CA ARG A 43 -4.23 8.52 -1.85
C ARG A 43 -4.05 9.53 -0.72
N ILE A 44 -3.05 9.40 0.16
CA ILE A 44 -2.84 10.32 1.30
C ILE A 44 -1.71 11.30 1.00
N ARG A 45 -1.82 12.53 1.51
CA ARG A 45 -0.87 13.62 1.18
C ARG A 45 0.53 13.37 1.77
N SER A 46 0.59 12.85 2.99
CA SER A 46 1.81 12.47 3.70
C SER A 46 1.49 11.26 4.58
N GLU A 47 2.31 10.21 4.47
CA GLU A 47 2.23 9.00 5.31
C GLU A 47 2.50 9.36 6.78
N GLU A 48 3.60 10.07 7.05
CA GLU A 48 4.02 10.51 8.39
C GLU A 48 2.92 11.30 9.11
N ARG A 49 2.40 12.36 8.48
CA ARG A 49 1.33 13.18 9.10
C ARG A 49 0.04 12.39 9.33
N PHE A 50 -0.24 11.41 8.48
CA PHE A 50 -1.40 10.54 8.67
C PHE A 50 -1.19 9.64 9.90
N GLU A 51 -0.03 9.00 10.03
CA GLU A 51 0.29 8.12 11.17
C GLU A 51 0.30 8.89 12.50
N GLU A 52 0.92 10.07 12.56
CA GLU A 52 0.88 10.96 13.74
C GLU A 52 -0.56 11.35 14.13
N SER A 53 -1.39 11.65 13.12
CA SER A 53 -2.79 11.99 13.33
C SER A 53 -3.58 10.78 13.83
N CYS A 54 -3.23 9.56 13.41
CA CYS A 54 -3.83 8.33 13.91
C CYS A 54 -3.55 8.16 15.42
N PHE A 55 -2.30 8.30 15.84
CA PHE A 55 -1.95 8.21 17.27
C PHE A 55 -2.64 9.29 18.10
N SER A 56 -2.66 10.54 17.62
CA SER A 56 -3.35 11.64 18.29
C SER A 56 -4.86 11.38 18.41
N ARG A 57 -5.48 10.79 17.37
CA ARG A 57 -6.90 10.43 17.38
C ARG A 57 -7.19 9.28 18.34
N ILE A 58 -6.28 8.31 18.45
CA ILE A 58 -6.37 7.22 19.43
C ILE A 58 -6.39 7.78 20.85
N ASP A 59 -5.50 8.71 21.17
CA ASP A 59 -5.47 9.35 22.49
C ASP A 59 -6.76 10.09 22.79
N TYR A 60 -7.28 10.82 21.80
CA TYR A 60 -8.56 11.50 21.92
C TYR A 60 -9.71 10.53 22.21
N VAL A 61 -9.74 9.37 21.53
CA VAL A 61 -10.73 8.32 21.79
C VAL A 61 -10.59 7.78 23.21
N VAL A 62 -9.38 7.51 23.68
CA VAL A 62 -9.14 7.03 25.07
C VAL A 62 -9.64 8.05 26.09
N ARG A 63 -9.38 9.35 25.88
CA ARG A 63 -9.85 10.43 26.78
C ARG A 63 -11.37 10.52 26.86
N THR A 64 -12.05 10.30 25.74
CA THR A 64 -13.51 10.43 25.61
C THR A 64 -14.27 9.12 25.79
N PHE A 65 -13.56 8.00 25.95
CA PHE A 65 -14.14 6.67 26.05
C PHE A 65 -14.98 6.52 27.32
N SER A 66 -16.15 5.91 27.16
CA SER A 66 -17.04 5.49 28.24
C SER A 66 -17.44 4.04 27.99
N PRO A 67 -17.37 3.14 28.98
CA PRO A 67 -17.71 1.73 28.82
C PRO A 67 -19.14 1.48 28.34
N GLU A 68 -20.06 2.37 28.72
CA GLU A 68 -21.47 2.35 28.32
C GLU A 68 -21.66 2.54 26.81
N LYS A 69 -20.71 3.19 26.13
CA LYS A 69 -20.77 3.46 24.68
C LYS A 69 -20.32 2.28 23.82
N GLY A 70 -19.87 1.18 24.44
CA GLY A 70 -19.56 -0.08 23.75
C GLY A 70 -18.07 -0.39 23.61
N ASP A 71 -17.73 -1.07 22.51
CA ASP A 71 -16.38 -1.62 22.26
C ASP A 71 -15.41 -0.55 21.75
N VAL A 72 -14.36 -0.28 22.53
CA VAL A 72 -13.34 0.73 22.21
C VAL A 72 -12.61 0.41 20.91
N TYR A 73 -12.41 -0.87 20.58
CA TYR A 73 -11.73 -1.26 19.35
C TYR A 73 -12.49 -0.77 18.12
N LYS A 74 -13.82 -0.98 18.12
CA LYS A 74 -14.69 -0.55 17.03
C LYS A 74 -14.69 0.97 16.90
N LEU A 75 -14.73 1.67 18.03
CA LEU A 75 -14.69 3.13 18.07
C LEU A 75 -13.38 3.69 17.51
N VAL A 76 -12.23 3.11 17.90
CA VAL A 76 -10.92 3.48 17.36
C VAL A 76 -10.87 3.20 15.86
N MET A 77 -11.24 2.00 15.43
CA MET A 77 -11.20 1.63 14.01
C MET A 77 -12.10 2.52 13.14
N TRP A 78 -13.28 2.91 13.64
CA TRP A 78 -14.15 3.87 12.96
C TRP A 78 -13.46 5.23 12.82
N ASN A 79 -12.89 5.76 13.90
CA ASN A 79 -12.16 7.02 13.90
C ASN A 79 -10.96 7.00 12.94
N LEU A 80 -10.20 5.91 12.89
CA LEU A 80 -9.07 5.75 11.99
C LEU A 80 -9.51 5.76 10.51
N ARG A 81 -10.63 5.11 10.19
CA ARG A 81 -11.20 5.14 8.83
C ARG A 81 -11.71 6.52 8.44
N GLU A 82 -12.36 7.25 9.35
CA GLU A 82 -12.79 8.62 9.11
C GLU A 82 -11.59 9.56 8.91
N LEU A 83 -10.56 9.42 9.75
CA LEU A 83 -9.33 10.17 9.60
C LEU A 83 -8.65 9.89 8.25
N LEU A 84 -8.65 8.63 7.80
CA LEU A 84 -8.13 8.28 6.48
C LEU A 84 -8.90 9.00 5.35
N LYS A 85 -10.23 9.14 5.45
CA LYS A 85 -11.02 9.92 4.47
C LYS A 85 -10.61 11.40 4.47
N GLN A 86 -10.35 11.97 5.64
CA GLN A 86 -9.91 13.36 5.79
C GLN A 86 -8.51 13.61 5.20
N HIS A 87 -7.61 12.64 5.37
CA HIS A 87 -6.23 12.68 4.85
C HIS A 87 -6.11 12.32 3.37
N ARG A 88 -7.20 11.87 2.72
CA ARG A 88 -7.17 11.67 1.27
C ARG A 88 -6.82 13.00 0.60
N LYS A 89 -5.90 12.93 -0.36
CA LYS A 89 -5.66 13.98 -1.33
C LYS A 89 -7.02 14.38 -1.86
N ARG A 90 -7.41 15.63 -1.62
CA ARG A 90 -8.43 16.26 -2.44
C ARG A 90 -7.80 16.30 -3.83
N PHE A 91 -8.08 15.29 -4.65
CA PHE A 91 -8.02 15.50 -6.09
C PHE A 91 -8.99 16.65 -6.28
N SER A 92 -8.46 17.85 -6.53
CA SER A 92 -9.26 18.97 -7.00
C SER A 92 -10.25 18.37 -7.98
N ALA A 93 -11.55 18.50 -7.71
CA ALA A 93 -12.57 18.17 -8.69
C ALA A 93 -12.05 18.70 -10.02
N LYS A 94 -12.02 17.83 -11.04
CA LYS A 94 -11.55 18.23 -12.37
C LYS A 94 -12.14 19.61 -12.65
N PRO A 95 -11.38 20.62 -13.12
CA PRO A 95 -12.00 21.77 -13.74
C PRO A 95 -13.06 21.22 -14.69
N LYS A 96 -14.25 21.80 -14.73
CA LYS A 96 -15.32 21.34 -15.61
C LYS A 96 -14.84 21.51 -17.05
N VAL A 97 -14.11 20.53 -17.58
CA VAL A 97 -13.64 20.50 -18.96
C VAL A 97 -14.83 20.03 -19.79
N LEU A 98 -15.37 20.94 -20.59
CA LEU A 98 -16.33 20.62 -21.65
C LEU A 98 -15.65 19.62 -22.60
N TYR A 99 -16.15 18.38 -22.64
CA TYR A 99 -15.72 17.40 -23.63
C TYR A 99 -16.37 17.74 -24.97
N MET A 100 -15.55 17.97 -26.00
CA MET A 100 -15.97 17.78 -27.38
C MET A 100 -15.58 16.34 -27.76
N SER A 101 -16.59 15.54 -28.08
CA SER A 101 -16.47 14.12 -28.41
C SER A 101 -15.74 13.94 -29.75
N ASN A 102 -14.93 12.89 -29.86
CA ASN A 102 -14.72 12.18 -31.11
C ASN A 102 -14.33 10.72 -30.80
N THR A 103 -15.17 9.80 -31.26
CA THR A 103 -15.08 8.34 -31.11
C THR A 103 -14.60 7.71 -32.42
N VAL A 104 -13.55 6.89 -32.36
CA VAL A 104 -13.20 5.80 -33.31
C VAL A 104 -12.38 4.82 -32.47
N GLY A 105 -12.59 3.51 -32.37
CA GLY A 105 -13.27 2.48 -33.18
C GLY A 105 -12.33 1.26 -33.16
N GLU A 106 -12.72 0.17 -32.51
CA GLU A 106 -11.95 -1.06 -32.27
C GLU A 106 -11.61 -1.86 -33.55
N SER A 107 -10.59 -2.72 -33.48
CA SER A 107 -10.51 -3.97 -34.25
C SER A 107 -9.46 -4.92 -33.64
N GLY A 108 -9.80 -6.21 -33.49
CA GLY A 108 -8.92 -7.29 -33.00
C GLY A 108 -8.72 -8.40 -34.03
N ALA A 109 -7.88 -9.40 -33.72
CA ALA A 109 -7.94 -10.79 -34.22
C ALA A 109 -6.83 -11.68 -33.59
N GLU A 110 -7.16 -12.95 -33.33
CA GLU A 110 -6.37 -14.05 -32.75
C GLU A 110 -5.80 -15.05 -33.81
N LEU A 111 -5.06 -16.06 -33.30
CA LEU A 111 -4.60 -17.39 -33.82
C LEU A 111 -3.15 -17.50 -34.33
N GLY A 112 -2.39 -18.59 -34.11
CA GLY A 112 -2.74 -19.92 -33.57
C GLY A 112 -1.52 -20.76 -33.09
N THR A 113 -1.83 -21.98 -32.65
CA THR A 113 -1.15 -22.93 -31.73
C THR A 113 -0.13 -23.89 -32.38
N GLN A 114 0.82 -24.45 -31.59
CA GLN A 114 1.15 -25.91 -31.60
C GLN A 114 1.95 -26.37 -30.35
N ILE A 115 1.72 -27.62 -29.94
CA ILE A 115 2.03 -28.28 -28.64
C ILE A 115 3.19 -29.27 -28.79
N ILE A 116 4.11 -29.37 -27.82
CA ILE A 116 4.75 -30.64 -27.38
C ILE A 116 4.94 -30.64 -25.85
N ASP A 117 4.60 -31.77 -25.24
CA ASP A 117 4.56 -32.14 -23.82
C ASP A 117 5.95 -32.50 -23.26
N ASP A 118 6.32 -31.92 -22.11
CA ASP A 118 7.20 -32.55 -21.12
C ASP A 118 7.04 -31.85 -19.75
N SER A 119 6.19 -32.43 -18.91
CA SER A 119 5.57 -31.84 -17.71
C SER A 119 6.52 -31.49 -16.53
N ALA A 120 7.84 -31.61 -16.70
CA ALA A 120 8.84 -31.07 -15.77
C ALA A 120 9.64 -29.88 -16.35
N SER A 121 9.75 -29.79 -17.69
CA SER A 121 10.32 -28.62 -18.38
C SER A 121 9.32 -27.47 -18.41
N ALA A 122 8.02 -27.75 -18.53
CA ALA A 122 6.97 -26.74 -18.62
C ALA A 122 6.96 -25.72 -17.45
N ILE A 123 7.25 -26.15 -16.21
CA ILE A 123 7.29 -25.25 -15.04
C ILE A 123 8.54 -24.34 -15.08
N ILE A 124 9.65 -24.86 -15.59
CA ILE A 124 10.89 -24.09 -15.76
C ILE A 124 10.72 -23.12 -16.93
N ASP A 125 10.18 -23.59 -18.05
CA ASP A 125 9.94 -22.81 -19.27
C ASP A 125 8.91 -21.70 -19.05
N GLU A 126 7.83 -21.93 -18.30
CA GLU A 126 6.88 -20.87 -17.94
C GLU A 126 7.51 -19.79 -17.06
N LYS A 127 8.28 -20.19 -16.02
CA LYS A 127 8.99 -19.23 -15.16
C LYS A 127 10.07 -18.47 -15.93
N LEU A 128 10.75 -19.14 -16.85
CA LEU A 128 11.77 -18.55 -17.71
C LEU A 128 11.15 -17.55 -18.69
N MET A 129 10.03 -17.91 -19.35
CA MET A 129 9.25 -17.01 -20.19
C MET A 129 8.71 -15.78 -19.44
N VAL A 130 8.24 -15.96 -18.20
CA VAL A 130 7.82 -14.85 -17.33
C VAL A 130 8.98 -13.90 -17.04
N ASN A 131 10.16 -14.44 -16.71
CA ASN A 131 11.35 -13.65 -16.43
C ASN A 131 11.86 -12.91 -17.67
N GLU A 132 11.85 -13.56 -18.84
CA GLU A 132 12.21 -12.95 -20.12
C GLU A 132 11.26 -11.80 -20.49
N LYS A 133 9.93 -12.00 -20.37
CA LYS A 133 8.94 -10.95 -20.60
C LYS A 133 9.16 -9.75 -19.66
N ILE A 134 9.45 -10.00 -18.38
CA ILE A 134 9.73 -8.93 -17.41
C ILE A 134 11.06 -8.23 -17.73
N ALA A 135 12.10 -8.96 -18.13
CA ALA A 135 13.40 -8.41 -18.52
C ALA A 135 13.27 -7.51 -19.75
N LEU A 136 12.48 -7.91 -20.76
CA LEU A 136 12.17 -7.08 -21.92
C LEU A 136 11.44 -5.78 -21.56
N LEU A 137 10.51 -5.82 -20.58
CA LEU A 137 9.83 -4.61 -20.10
C LEU A 137 10.76 -3.63 -19.37
N ALA A 138 11.87 -4.13 -18.83
CA ALA A 138 12.88 -3.35 -18.14
C ALA A 138 13.99 -2.81 -19.06
N LYS A 139 14.26 -3.51 -20.17
CA LYS A 139 15.36 -3.19 -21.10
C LYS A 139 15.39 -1.71 -21.47
N GLY A 140 16.53 -1.08 -21.22
CA GLY A 140 16.77 0.32 -21.59
C GLY A 140 16.24 1.37 -20.60
N ASP A 141 15.61 0.99 -19.48
CA ASP A 141 15.37 1.91 -18.35
C ASP A 141 16.21 1.49 -17.13
N PRO A 142 17.21 2.30 -16.75
CA PRO A 142 18.15 1.94 -15.68
C PRO A 142 17.45 1.75 -14.32
N ARG A 143 16.30 2.40 -14.10
CA ARG A 143 15.53 2.23 -12.87
C ARG A 143 14.84 0.88 -12.84
N LYS A 144 14.27 0.43 -13.96
CA LYS A 144 13.59 -0.86 -14.04
C LYS A 144 14.57 -2.01 -13.91
N GLU A 145 15.71 -1.91 -14.58
CA GLU A 145 16.78 -2.91 -14.47
C GLU A 145 17.29 -3.03 -13.03
N MET A 146 17.47 -1.91 -12.33
CA MET A 146 17.84 -1.92 -10.91
C MET A 146 16.75 -2.56 -10.04
N ILE A 147 15.46 -2.27 -10.30
CA ILE A 147 14.36 -2.93 -9.59
C ILE A 147 14.40 -4.44 -9.78
N LEU A 148 14.63 -4.91 -11.02
CA LEU A 148 14.73 -6.35 -11.30
C LEU A 148 15.91 -7.01 -10.60
N LYS A 149 17.09 -6.37 -10.61
CA LYS A 149 18.27 -6.85 -9.88
C LYS A 149 17.97 -7.01 -8.38
N LEU A 150 17.30 -6.03 -7.78
CA LEU A 150 16.93 -6.10 -6.36
C LEU A 150 15.89 -7.19 -6.08
N TRP A 151 14.90 -7.39 -6.96
CA TRP A 151 13.95 -8.49 -6.85
C TRP A 151 14.62 -9.86 -6.99
N ALA A 152 15.58 -10.00 -7.92
CA ALA A 152 16.37 -11.22 -8.09
C ALA A 152 17.21 -11.55 -6.85
N CYS A 153 17.71 -10.53 -6.14
CA CYS A 153 18.37 -10.68 -4.84
C CYS A 153 17.40 -10.92 -3.66
N GLY A 154 16.10 -11.12 -3.91
CA GLY A 154 15.07 -11.35 -2.88
C GLY A 154 14.55 -10.08 -2.19
N ILE A 155 15.05 -8.90 -2.54
CA ILE A 155 14.66 -7.63 -1.92
C ILE A 155 13.35 -7.15 -2.53
N ASN A 156 12.24 -7.39 -1.84
CA ASN A 156 10.89 -7.04 -2.32
C ASN A 156 10.29 -5.78 -1.67
N GLU A 157 10.93 -5.21 -0.66
CA GLU A 157 10.43 -4.04 0.06
C GLU A 157 10.55 -2.76 -0.79
N THR A 158 9.42 -2.19 -1.21
CA THR A 158 9.38 -1.00 -2.07
C THR A 158 10.10 0.22 -1.47
N LYS A 159 10.08 0.38 -0.14
CA LYS A 159 10.76 1.50 0.54
C LYS A 159 12.28 1.36 0.44
N HIS A 160 12.80 0.15 0.55
CA HIS A 160 14.22 -0.13 0.37
C HIS A 160 14.64 0.09 -1.09
N ILE A 161 13.89 -0.49 -2.04
CA ILE A 161 14.14 -0.31 -3.49
C ILE A 161 14.15 1.17 -3.87
N ALA A 162 13.20 1.95 -3.38
CA ALA A 162 13.13 3.38 -3.69
C ALA A 162 14.29 4.20 -3.11
N ARG A 163 14.85 3.81 -1.96
CA ARG A 163 16.07 4.42 -1.42
C ARG A 163 17.28 4.13 -2.32
N VAL A 164 17.43 2.89 -2.76
CA VAL A 164 18.51 2.48 -3.68
C VAL A 164 18.39 3.22 -5.01
N LEU A 165 17.17 3.33 -5.56
CA LEU A 165 16.91 4.09 -6.78
C LEU A 165 17.20 5.58 -6.62
N ALA A 166 16.83 6.20 -5.50
CA ALA A 166 17.13 7.61 -5.24
C ALA A 166 18.64 7.85 -5.18
N LYS A 167 19.40 6.93 -4.55
CA LYS A 167 20.85 7.01 -4.44
C LYS A 167 21.55 6.85 -5.80
N ASN A 168 21.10 5.92 -6.63
CA ASN A 168 21.79 5.57 -7.89
C ASN A 168 21.28 6.32 -9.12
N CYS A 169 20.01 6.75 -9.12
CA CYS A 169 19.36 7.38 -10.28
C CYS A 169 18.92 8.83 -10.00
N GLY A 170 19.20 9.36 -8.81
CA GLY A 170 18.79 10.71 -8.39
C GLY A 170 17.27 10.85 -8.16
N GLY A 171 16.81 12.02 -7.72
CA GLY A 171 15.40 12.29 -7.43
C GLY A 171 14.94 11.84 -6.04
N ASN A 172 13.64 12.02 -5.75
CA ASN A 172 13.10 11.76 -4.41
C ASN A 172 12.58 10.32 -4.22
N ILE A 173 12.72 9.81 -2.99
CA ILE A 173 12.33 8.44 -2.60
C ILE A 173 10.84 8.19 -2.88
N SER A 174 9.97 9.16 -2.57
CA SER A 174 8.53 9.01 -2.76
C SER A 174 8.16 8.76 -4.22
N SER A 175 8.77 9.50 -5.15
CA SER A 175 8.61 9.33 -6.61
C SER A 175 9.06 7.94 -7.05
N HIS A 176 10.21 7.47 -6.56
CA HIS A 176 10.71 6.13 -6.86
C HIS A 176 9.86 5.01 -6.28
N ARG A 177 9.21 5.20 -5.13
CA ARG A 177 8.18 4.26 -4.63
C ARG A 177 7.01 4.17 -5.61
N ILE A 178 6.51 5.31 -6.09
CA ILE A 178 5.43 5.34 -7.09
C ILE A 178 5.86 4.60 -8.36
N TYR A 179 7.07 4.90 -8.84
CA TYR A 179 7.64 4.31 -10.02
C TYR A 179 7.72 2.79 -9.90
N THR A 180 8.26 2.29 -8.78
CA THR A 180 8.38 0.85 -8.49
C THR A 180 7.01 0.16 -8.47
N HIS A 181 6.00 0.78 -7.84
CA HIS A 181 4.63 0.24 -7.83
C HIS A 181 4.00 0.20 -9.22
N ARG A 182 4.17 1.26 -10.02
CA ARG A 182 3.67 1.31 -11.40
C ARG A 182 4.33 0.25 -12.28
N PHE A 183 5.64 0.08 -12.12
CA PHE A 183 6.37 -0.95 -12.83
C PHE A 183 5.88 -2.35 -12.45
N ARG A 184 5.72 -2.64 -11.15
CA ARG A 184 5.16 -3.91 -10.69
C ARG A 184 3.74 -4.17 -11.22
N ALA A 185 2.89 -3.14 -11.28
CA ALA A 185 1.55 -3.25 -11.86
C ALA A 185 1.60 -3.53 -13.37
N ARG A 186 2.54 -2.91 -14.10
CA ARG A 186 2.76 -3.17 -15.52
C ARG A 186 3.26 -4.59 -15.77
N CYS A 187 4.19 -5.09 -14.96
CA CYS A 187 4.62 -6.49 -15.02
C CYS A 187 3.43 -7.43 -14.80
N ARG A 188 2.63 -7.24 -13.75
CA ARG A 188 1.45 -8.08 -13.51
C ARG A 188 0.46 -8.12 -14.67
N LYS A 189 0.22 -6.98 -15.34
CA LYS A 189 -0.65 -6.91 -16.52
C LYS A 189 -0.08 -7.63 -17.74
N ALA A 190 1.24 -7.71 -17.87
CA ALA A 190 1.89 -8.39 -18.99
C ALA A 190 2.03 -9.91 -18.79
N LEU A 191 1.74 -10.38 -17.58
CA LEU A 191 1.79 -11.79 -17.18
C LEU A 191 0.39 -12.40 -16.99
N ALA A 192 -0.65 -11.57 -17.08
CA ALA A 192 -2.06 -11.98 -17.08
C ALA A 192 -2.52 -12.14 -18.53
#